data_AF-A0A2H1FEX3-F1
#
_entry.id   AF-A0A2H1FEX3-F1
#
_cell.length_a   1.000
_cell.length_b   1.000
_cell.length_c   1.000
_cell.angle_alpha   90.00
_cell.angle_beta   90.00
_cell.angle_gamma   90.00
#
_symmetry.space_group_name_H-M   'P 1'
#
loop_
_entity.id
_entity.type
_entity.pdbx_description
1 polymer ?
#
loop_
_entity_poly.entity_id
_entity_poly.type
_entity_poly.pdbx_seq_one_letter_code
_entity_poly.pdbx_strand_id
1 'polypeptide(L)' 'MKTIHDLVASQDPRKLGAHKTGPLSCLHTYEIGRQYRILYDVVNEEHVIILLRVGLHNIY' A
#
# COMPACT_ATOMS: atom_id res chain seq x y z
N MET A 1 14.85 7.74 0.95
CA MET A 1 13.56 7.18 0.48
C MET A 1 13.66 5.67 0.49
N LYS A 2 12.96 5.00 1.42
CA LYS A 2 13.03 3.55 1.63
C LYS A 2 11.61 2.97 1.76
N THR A 3 10.75 3.33 0.83
CA THR A 3 9.30 3.14 0.88
C THR A 3 8.84 1.67 1.01
N ILE A 4 9.52 0.73 0.34
CA ILE A 4 9.22 -0.70 0.50
C ILE A 4 9.78 -1.23 1.83
N HIS A 5 10.95 -0.73 2.26
CA HIS A 5 11.48 -1.11 3.57
C HIS A 5 10.59 -0.62 4.71
N ASP A 6 9.94 0.54 4.56
CA ASP A 6 8.99 1.04 5.55
C ASP A 6 7.76 0.11 5.66
N LEU A 7 7.26 -0.38 4.53
CA LEU A 7 6.18 -1.38 4.48
C LEU A 7 6.59 -2.71 5.13
N VAL A 8 7.79 -3.22 4.82
CA VAL A 8 8.29 -4.50 5.35
C VAL A 8 8.70 -4.41 6.82
N ALA A 9 9.19 -3.25 7.26
CA ALA A 9 9.57 -3.02 8.66
C ALA A 9 8.37 -2.72 9.57
N SER A 10 7.19 -2.46 9.00
CA SER A 10 6.00 -2.17 9.79
C SER A 10 5.47 -3.41 10.49
N GLN A 11 5.16 -3.25 11.78
CA GLN A 11 4.40 -4.26 12.52
C GLN A 11 2.97 -4.41 12.00
N ASP A 12 2.41 -3.35 11.40
CA ASP A 12 1.09 -3.39 10.76
C ASP A 12 1.12 -2.54 9.48
N PRO A 13 1.39 -3.16 8.32
CA PRO A 13 1.45 -2.46 7.04
C PRO A 13 0.12 -1.81 6.64
N ARG A 14 -1.01 -2.21 7.24
CA ARG A 14 -2.34 -1.63 6.95
C ARG A 14 -2.47 -0.21 7.46
N LYS A 15 -1.74 0.13 8.53
CA LYS A 15 -1.78 1.47 9.18
C LYS A 15 -0.88 2.50 8.49
N LEU A 16 0.00 2.06 7.62
CA LEU A 16 0.92 2.93 6.89
C LEU A 16 0.28 3.65 5.70
N GLY A 17 -0.87 3.14 5.25
CA GLY A 17 -1.49 3.57 4.01
C GLY A 17 -2.95 3.98 4.18
N ALA A 18 -3.50 4.57 3.13
CA ALA A 18 -4.94 4.80 3.04
C ALA A 18 -5.63 3.50 2.62
N HIS A 19 -6.67 3.13 3.36
CA HIS A 19 -7.58 2.05 3.01
C HIS A 19 -8.47 2.46 1.84
N LYS A 20 -8.60 1.60 0.84
CA LYS A 20 -9.51 1.84 -0.28
C LYS A 20 -10.96 1.55 0.14
N THR A 21 -11.90 2.14 -0.56
CA THR A 21 -13.34 1.94 -0.36
C THR A 21 -13.97 1.31 -1.60
N GLY A 22 -15.20 0.80 -1.46
CA GLY A 22 -15.95 0.19 -2.56
C GLY A 22 -15.39 -1.18 -2.97
N PRO A 23 -15.39 -1.52 -4.28
CA PRO A 23 -14.93 -2.84 -4.75
C PRO A 23 -13.48 -3.19 -4.44
N LEU A 24 -12.67 -2.20 -4.04
CA LEU A 24 -11.27 -2.36 -3.70
C LEU A 24 -11.04 -2.30 -2.19
N SER A 25 -12.07 -2.52 -1.37
CA SER A 25 -11.99 -2.39 0.09
C SER A 25 -11.02 -3.35 0.78
N CYS A 26 -10.51 -4.38 0.11
CA CYS A 26 -9.41 -5.19 0.64
C CYS A 26 -8.03 -4.53 0.47
N LEU A 27 -7.93 -3.49 -0.37
CA LEU A 27 -6.65 -2.95 -0.79
C LEU A 27 -6.24 -1.72 0.02
N HIS A 28 -4.95 -1.63 0.20
CA HIS A 28 -4.26 -0.55 0.89
C HIS A 28 -3.39 0.19 -0.09
N THR A 29 -3.02 1.40 0.30
CA THR A 29 -2.19 2.21 -0.55
C THR A 29 -1.23 3.11 0.18
N TYR A 30 -0.01 3.19 -0.33
CA TYR A 30 1.07 3.93 0.29
C TYR A 30 1.59 4.98 -0.66
N GLU A 31 1.65 6.24 -0.23
CA GLU A 31 2.14 7.34 -1.05
C GLU A 31 3.67 7.36 -1.08
N ILE A 32 4.24 7.37 -2.29
CA ILE A 32 5.68 7.56 -2.51
C ILE A 32 5.90 8.99 -3.00
N GLY A 33 6.18 9.89 -2.06
CA GLY A 33 6.24 11.31 -2.34
C GLY A 33 4.87 11.85 -2.79
N ARG A 34 4.85 12.86 -3.67
CA ARG A 34 3.60 13.50 -4.12
C ARG A 34 2.99 12.92 -5.40
N GLN A 35 3.71 12.02 -6.08
CA GLN A 35 3.40 11.64 -7.46
C GLN A 35 3.09 10.16 -7.64
N TYR A 36 3.59 9.29 -6.77
CA TYR A 36 3.45 7.84 -6.95
C TYR A 36 2.72 7.21 -5.77
N ARG A 37 2.04 6.09 -6.03
CA ARG A 37 1.34 5.31 -5.02
C ARG A 37 1.59 3.83 -5.26
N ILE A 38 1.80 3.10 -4.18
CA ILE A 38 1.76 1.64 -4.15
C ILE A 38 0.32 1.25 -3.83
N LEU A 39 -0.25 0.34 -4.60
CA LEU A 39 -1.44 -0.42 -4.26
C LEU A 39 -1.01 -1.81 -3.81
N TYR A 40 -1.41 -2.21 -2.61
CA TYR A 40 -1.00 -3.48 -2.02
C TYR A 40 -2.12 -4.10 -1.20
N ASP A 41 -2.02 -5.41 -0.99
CA ASP A 41 -2.85 -6.18 -0.07
C ASP A 41 -1.99 -6.71 1.08
N VAL A 42 -2.61 -6.98 2.23
CA VAL A 42 -1.96 -7.54 3.42
C VAL A 42 -2.69 -8.83 3.80
N VAL A 43 -2.03 -9.96 3.56
CA VAL A 43 -2.53 -11.29 3.92
C VAL A 43 -2.03 -11.63 5.32
N ASN A 44 -2.89 -11.44 6.33
CA ASN A 44 -2.50 -11.56 7.74
C ASN A 44 -2.12 -12.99 8.13
N GLU A 45 -2.75 -14.00 7.54
CA GLU A 45 -2.50 -15.42 7.84
C GLU A 45 -1.07 -15.83 7.48
N GLU A 46 -0.52 -15.24 6.42
CA GLU A 46 0.81 -15.58 5.90
C GLU A 46 1.86 -14.51 6.23
N HIS A 47 1.45 -13.40 6.87
CA HIS A 47 2.28 -12.21 7.05
C HIS A 47 2.89 -11.68 5.73
N VAL A 48 2.11 -11.73 4.64
CA VAL A 48 2.55 -11.36 3.29
C VAL A 48 1.98 -10.01 2.88
N ILE A 49 2.81 -9.19 2.24
CA ILE A 49 2.39 -7.97 1.54
C ILE A 49 2.43 -8.25 0.04
N ILE A 50 1.28 -8.22 -0.62
CA ILE A 50 1.19 -8.41 -2.08
C ILE A 50 1.18 -7.05 -2.75
N LEU A 51 2.26 -6.73 -3.45
CA LEU A 51 2.34 -5.50 -4.25
C LEU A 51 1.60 -5.72 -5.57
N LEU A 52 0.47 -5.02 -5.74
CA LEU A 52 -0.38 -5.17 -6.92
C LEU A 52 0.01 -4.20 -8.04
N ARG A 53 0.29 -2.95 -7.67
CA ARG A 53 0.66 -1.92 -8.63
C ARG A 53 1.47 -0.81 -7.98
N VAL A 54 2.47 -0.32 -8.71
CA VAL A 54 3.10 0.96 -8.44
C VAL A 54 2.86 1.86 -9.63
N GLY A 55 2.38 3.08 -9.41
CA GLY A 55 2.06 3.98 -10.51
C GLY A 55 1.85 5.41 -10.06
N LEU A 56 1.71 6.29 -11.05
CA LEU A 56 1.40 7.70 -10.80
C LEU A 56 0.02 7.84 -10.15
N HIS A 57 -0.06 8.67 -9.12
CA HIS A 57 -1.31 9.19 -8.60
C HIS A 57 -1.80 10.29 -9.56
N ASN A 58 -2.34 9.87 -10.71
CA ASN A 58 -3.00 10.81 -11.60
C ASN A 58 -4.25 11.32 -10.88
N ILE A 59 -4.18 12.59 -10.49
CA ILE A 59 -5.33 13.42 -10.09
C ILE A 59 -6.25 13.42 -11.32
N TYR A 60 -7.31 12.62 -11.27
CA TYR A 60 -8.53 12.86 -12.03
C TYR A 60 -9.46 13.68 -11.16
#